data_AF-A0A7Z9G7R0-F1
#
_entry.id   AF-A0A7Z9G7R0-F1
#
_cell.length_a   1.000
_cell.length_b   1.000
_cell.length_c   1.000
_cell.angle_alpha   90.00
_cell.angle_beta   90.00
_cell.angle_gamma   90.00
#
_symmetry.space_group_name_H-M   'P 1'
#
loop_
_entity.id
_entity.type
_entity.pdbx_description
1 polymer ?
#
loop_
_entity_poly.entity_id
_entity_poly.type
_entity_poly.pdbx_seq_one_letter_code
_entity_poly.pdbx_strand_id
1 'polypeptide(L)'
;MIHLIRTRRITMKRVLYLVLAIFLLTSCGTETQQQPPWSNDVSNQSVCNPTPCKNAGTCIVVAAYPGYQCNCAPNWQGPTCEQIQNTGQKICNANKSFCQNNILFTCKTDGTAWGQINCQQGCANNICKTGCTQGQNLCLNNTQLQVCGVGGQVSLQNCPNGCQNNQCLGGGQKICNPNESFCQNNILFTCKPDGTEWVQIACPNGCQNSVCKGNCQPGTQSCQNQKQLQLCDINGNITLKTCTGFCQNNQCSEDAPLCTPNTQFCSQGGKDIYLCAADGKSASPIKTCPFGCDPKTLNCKSSSCQIGETRCAPDNPNYVETCLPDQSGWQKAPSPCKDGCVNGTCFEPVCGAGQKKCGSQGIVICKQDKSGWQLIQQCDGGCLIDGNGLPFCGACIPGSKKCQGSQLMNCVNATQGWAVQSDCASAAGGACCIAKETPGCPGNTAIQQCVCAEDPFCCSDKWDGLCLDWLSDCGASCVGQTCAGGECISAISMDASNSKAQNYKLLIETMGNCLHIGIAGVCNGLNTLSISYGIKENDLSDWFCASYEDATFKAGFGNFEAALDVMGCEGFLTNVSDLTIEGGTIFPGKNGQQCIGFSKGTINGKEVIVDSCSNF
;
A
#
# COMPACT_ATOMS: atom_id res chain seq x y z
N MET A 1 -60.24 -79.64 0.58
CA MET A 1 -59.32 -80.56 -0.12
C MET A 1 -57.90 -80.20 0.27
N ILE A 2 -57.38 -80.98 1.21
CA ILE A 2 -56.08 -80.89 1.86
C ILE A 2 -55.46 -82.26 1.59
N HIS A 3 -54.33 -82.33 0.89
CA HIS A 3 -53.59 -83.56 0.59
C HIS A 3 -52.31 -83.14 -0.15
N LEU A 4 -51.07 -83.60 0.09
CA LEU A 4 -50.46 -84.74 0.79
C LEU A 4 -48.97 -84.33 1.04
N ILE A 5 -48.38 -84.45 2.25
CA ILE A 5 -47.54 -85.57 2.73
C ILE A 5 -46.00 -85.30 2.78
N ARG A 6 -45.46 -85.54 3.98
CA ARG A 6 -44.16 -86.14 4.40
C ARG A 6 -42.82 -85.37 4.37
N THR A 7 -42.35 -85.10 5.60
CA THR A 7 -41.11 -85.58 6.29
C THR A 7 -39.72 -85.50 5.64
N ARG A 8 -38.78 -84.95 6.44
CA ARG A 8 -37.33 -85.25 6.56
C ARG A 8 -36.44 -85.09 5.31
N ARG A 9 -35.60 -84.04 5.28
CA ARG A 9 -34.32 -84.01 4.53
C ARG A 9 -33.18 -83.47 5.41
N ILE A 10 -32.61 -84.38 6.20
CA ILE A 10 -31.21 -84.34 6.66
C ILE A 10 -30.41 -85.15 5.62
N THR A 11 -29.11 -84.86 5.45
CA THR A 11 -28.11 -85.48 4.53
C THR A 11 -28.13 -85.04 3.06
N MET A 12 -27.24 -84.09 2.70
CA MET A 12 -26.43 -84.06 1.45
C MET A 12 -25.56 -82.79 1.27
N LYS A 13 -25.29 -82.00 2.33
CA LYS A 13 -24.31 -80.87 2.27
C LYS A 13 -22.87 -81.24 2.66
N ARG A 14 -22.54 -82.53 2.85
CA ARG A 14 -21.23 -83.02 3.32
C ARG A 14 -20.36 -83.77 2.27
N VAL A 15 -20.71 -83.74 0.98
CA VAL A 15 -19.91 -84.45 -0.06
C VAL A 15 -19.26 -83.52 -1.10
N LEU A 16 -19.68 -82.25 -1.22
CA LEU A 16 -18.99 -81.30 -2.13
C LEU A 16 -17.80 -80.56 -1.47
N TYR A 17 -17.71 -80.60 -0.13
CA TYR A 17 -16.65 -79.95 0.67
C TYR A 17 -15.34 -80.77 0.78
N LEU A 18 -15.20 -81.86 0.02
CA LEU A 18 -14.07 -82.81 0.10
C LEU A 18 -13.27 -82.99 -1.20
N VAL A 19 -13.53 -82.19 -2.25
CA VAL A 19 -12.79 -82.27 -3.55
C VAL A 19 -12.19 -80.93 -4.01
N LEU A 20 -12.42 -79.82 -3.30
CA LEU A 20 -11.87 -78.48 -3.67
C LEU A 20 -10.77 -77.95 -2.73
N ALA A 21 -10.37 -78.74 -1.73
CA ALA A 21 -9.11 -78.58 -1.03
C ALA A 21 -8.19 -79.75 -1.45
N ILE A 22 -6.95 -79.45 -1.84
CA ILE A 22 -5.89 -80.39 -2.27
C ILE A 22 -5.84 -80.67 -3.79
N PHE A 23 -5.52 -79.63 -4.57
CA PHE A 23 -4.44 -79.65 -5.58
C PHE A 23 -3.97 -78.18 -5.66
N LEU A 24 -2.97 -77.82 -4.85
CA LEU A 24 -1.58 -77.69 -5.33
C LEU A 24 -1.50 -76.61 -6.41
N LEU A 25 -1.05 -75.40 -6.07
CA LEU A 25 0.36 -75.02 -6.12
C LEU A 25 1.00 -75.31 -7.49
N THR A 26 1.72 -74.30 -7.99
CA THR A 26 2.48 -74.23 -9.27
C THR A 26 1.64 -73.73 -10.45
N SER A 27 2.04 -72.75 -11.26
CA SER A 27 3.23 -71.90 -11.36
C SER A 27 2.93 -70.89 -12.47
N CYS A 28 3.35 -69.63 -12.32
CA CYS A 28 4.36 -68.98 -13.17
C CYS A 28 4.27 -69.26 -14.69
N GLY A 29 4.19 -68.21 -15.50
CA GLY A 29 4.43 -68.33 -16.94
C GLY A 29 3.91 -67.17 -17.78
N THR A 30 4.70 -66.11 -17.84
CA THR A 30 4.70 -65.08 -18.89
C THR A 30 5.00 -65.66 -20.28
N GLU A 31 4.56 -64.92 -21.32
CA GLU A 31 5.12 -64.75 -22.69
C GLU A 31 4.02 -64.88 -23.74
N THR A 32 3.53 -63.74 -24.26
CA THR A 32 3.88 -63.16 -25.58
C THR A 32 3.86 -64.18 -26.71
N GLN A 33 3.14 -63.87 -27.78
CA GLN A 33 3.67 -63.79 -29.15
C GLN A 33 2.61 -63.11 -30.03
N GLN A 34 3.09 -62.21 -30.89
CA GLN A 34 2.33 -61.24 -31.69
C GLN A 34 1.65 -61.87 -32.92
N GLN A 35 0.48 -61.29 -33.29
CA GLN A 35 -0.08 -60.92 -34.61
C GLN A 35 0.12 -61.87 -35.82
N PRO A 36 -0.92 -62.10 -36.69
CA PRO A 36 -1.27 -61.15 -37.77
C PRO A 36 -2.75 -61.28 -38.28
N PRO A 37 -3.17 -60.79 -39.47
CA PRO A 37 -3.06 -59.46 -40.08
C PRO A 37 -4.44 -58.85 -40.51
N TRP A 38 -4.46 -57.52 -40.56
CA TRP A 38 -5.38 -56.50 -41.09
C TRP A 38 -6.39 -56.88 -42.19
N SER A 39 -7.67 -56.51 -41.99
CA SER A 39 -8.32 -55.42 -42.76
C SER A 39 -9.71 -55.01 -42.21
N ASN A 40 -9.75 -53.79 -41.67
CA ASN A 40 -10.78 -52.72 -41.76
C ASN A 40 -12.27 -53.08 -41.60
N ASP A 41 -12.90 -52.59 -40.52
CA ASP A 41 -13.72 -51.36 -40.54
C ASP A 41 -14.55 -51.28 -39.24
N VAL A 42 -14.14 -50.41 -38.29
CA VAL A 42 -15.06 -49.93 -37.25
C VAL A 42 -14.97 -48.41 -37.26
N SER A 43 -15.91 -47.82 -37.97
CA SER A 43 -16.27 -46.42 -37.87
C SER A 43 -16.40 -46.00 -36.41
N ASN A 44 -15.34 -45.35 -35.94
CA ASN A 44 -15.17 -44.70 -34.66
C ASN A 44 -16.01 -43.41 -34.58
N GLN A 45 -17.33 -43.52 -34.71
CA GLN A 45 -18.24 -42.36 -34.64
C GLN A 45 -19.69 -42.77 -34.36
N SER A 46 -20.03 -42.95 -33.09
CA SER A 46 -21.45 -42.88 -32.67
C SER A 46 -21.60 -42.50 -31.18
N VAL A 47 -20.70 -42.97 -30.30
CA VAL A 47 -20.94 -42.81 -28.85
C VAL A 47 -20.66 -41.40 -28.31
N CYS A 48 -19.82 -40.61 -29.00
CA CYS A 48 -19.54 -39.21 -28.65
C CYS A 48 -20.21 -38.20 -29.61
N ASN A 49 -21.11 -38.64 -30.52
CA ASN A 49 -21.81 -37.73 -31.43
C ASN A 49 -23.31 -38.06 -31.53
N PRO A 50 -24.20 -37.24 -30.93
CA PRO A 50 -23.90 -36.02 -30.18
C PRO A 50 -23.19 -36.31 -28.84
N THR A 51 -22.39 -35.38 -28.33
CA THR A 51 -21.63 -35.61 -27.09
C THR A 51 -22.56 -35.91 -25.91
N PRO A 52 -22.37 -37.03 -25.19
CA PRO A 52 -23.10 -37.32 -23.97
C PRO A 52 -22.66 -36.43 -22.80
N CYS A 53 -21.49 -35.78 -22.90
CA CYS A 53 -20.95 -34.92 -21.84
C CYS A 53 -21.57 -33.52 -21.89
N LYS A 54 -22.16 -33.10 -20.77
CA LYS A 54 -22.75 -31.78 -20.57
C LYS A 54 -21.70 -30.76 -20.12
N ASN A 55 -22.09 -29.49 -20.09
CA ASN A 55 -21.33 -28.39 -19.44
C ASN A 55 -19.86 -28.30 -19.87
N ALA A 56 -19.63 -28.30 -21.19
CA ALA A 56 -18.29 -28.26 -21.80
C ALA A 56 -17.36 -29.43 -21.41
N GLY A 57 -17.92 -30.55 -20.95
CA GLY A 57 -17.17 -31.79 -20.76
C GLY A 57 -16.70 -32.39 -22.08
N THR A 58 -15.48 -32.95 -22.09
CA THR A 58 -14.89 -33.60 -23.26
C THR A 58 -15.21 -35.08 -23.25
N CYS A 59 -15.81 -35.60 -24.33
CA CYS A 59 -16.11 -37.03 -24.49
C CYS A 59 -14.91 -37.79 -25.03
N ILE A 60 -14.59 -38.91 -24.38
CA ILE A 60 -13.57 -39.86 -24.82
C ILE A 60 -14.19 -41.24 -25.01
N VAL A 61 -13.94 -41.87 -26.16
CA VAL A 61 -14.42 -43.23 -26.45
C VAL A 61 -13.54 -44.22 -25.70
N VAL A 62 -14.16 -45.14 -24.95
CA VAL A 62 -13.45 -46.17 -24.17
C VAL A 62 -13.99 -47.56 -24.50
N ALA A 63 -13.17 -48.60 -24.33
CA ALA A 63 -13.58 -49.98 -24.62
C ALA A 63 -14.54 -50.56 -23.57
N ALA A 64 -14.60 -49.97 -22.36
CA ALA A 64 -15.48 -50.40 -21.29
C ALA A 64 -16.91 -49.85 -21.50
N TYR A 65 -17.93 -50.67 -21.25
CA TYR A 65 -19.34 -50.24 -21.28
C TYR A 65 -19.56 -49.06 -20.31
N PRO A 66 -20.18 -47.93 -20.73
CA PRO A 66 -21.05 -47.74 -21.90
C PRO A 66 -20.36 -47.27 -23.20
N GLY A 67 -19.04 -47.39 -23.33
CA GLY A 67 -18.32 -47.06 -24.57
C GLY A 67 -17.81 -45.61 -24.63
N TYR A 68 -18.08 -44.81 -23.61
CA TYR A 68 -17.58 -43.44 -23.46
C TYR A 68 -17.30 -43.09 -22.00
N GLN A 69 -16.43 -42.12 -21.79
CA GLN A 69 -16.19 -41.47 -20.50
C GLN A 69 -16.14 -39.95 -20.72
N CYS A 70 -16.61 -39.18 -19.74
CA CYS A 70 -16.58 -37.73 -19.78
C CYS A 70 -15.47 -37.17 -18.91
N ASN A 71 -14.66 -36.26 -19.45
CA ASN A 71 -13.75 -35.44 -18.69
C ASN A 71 -14.38 -34.06 -18.46
N CYS A 72 -14.75 -33.76 -17.21
CA CYS A 72 -15.56 -32.58 -16.92
C CYS A 72 -14.74 -31.30 -16.87
N ALA A 73 -15.34 -30.20 -17.35
CA ALA A 73 -14.79 -28.87 -17.16
C ALA A 73 -14.71 -28.51 -15.67
N PRO A 74 -13.83 -27.57 -15.26
CA PRO A 74 -13.74 -27.13 -13.87
C PRO A 74 -15.12 -26.77 -13.30
N ASN A 75 -15.36 -27.21 -12.07
CA ASN A 75 -16.63 -27.06 -11.34
C ASN A 75 -17.78 -27.99 -11.78
N TRP A 76 -17.52 -29.03 -12.59
CA TRP A 76 -18.53 -30.04 -12.95
C TRP A 76 -18.08 -31.47 -12.63
N GLN A 77 -19.03 -32.35 -12.32
CA GLN A 77 -18.84 -33.77 -12.03
C GLN A 77 -20.04 -34.61 -12.44
N GLY A 78 -19.93 -35.90 -12.18
CA GLY A 78 -20.90 -36.90 -12.60
C GLY A 78 -20.48 -37.57 -13.91
N PRO A 79 -21.05 -38.74 -14.22
CA PRO A 79 -20.69 -39.54 -15.38
C PRO A 79 -20.89 -38.83 -16.72
N THR A 80 -21.75 -37.80 -16.76
CA THR A 80 -21.98 -36.95 -17.94
C THR A 80 -21.72 -35.46 -17.67
N CYS A 81 -21.00 -35.12 -16.60
CA CYS A 81 -20.72 -33.73 -16.20
C CYS A 81 -21.98 -32.88 -15.92
N GLU A 82 -23.07 -33.53 -15.52
CA GLU A 82 -24.37 -32.92 -15.28
C GLU A 82 -24.48 -32.24 -13.91
N GLN A 83 -23.54 -32.52 -12.99
CA GLN A 83 -23.57 -32.01 -11.62
C GLN A 83 -22.54 -30.92 -11.43
N ILE A 84 -22.92 -29.82 -10.77
CA ILE A 84 -21.95 -28.81 -10.33
C ILE A 84 -21.14 -29.43 -9.19
N GLN A 85 -19.81 -29.38 -9.26
CA GLN A 85 -18.93 -29.59 -8.11
C GLN A 85 -19.22 -28.45 -7.11
N ASN A 86 -20.09 -28.71 -6.14
CA ASN A 86 -20.37 -27.79 -5.04
C ASN A 86 -19.19 -27.76 -4.05
N THR A 87 -18.03 -27.31 -4.52
CA THR A 87 -16.92 -26.91 -3.68
C THR A 87 -17.04 -25.42 -3.38
N GLY A 88 -17.57 -25.09 -2.19
CA GLY A 88 -17.29 -23.80 -1.54
C GLY A 88 -18.42 -22.76 -1.44
N GLN A 89 -19.68 -23.09 -1.68
CA GLN A 89 -20.76 -22.14 -1.38
C GLN A 89 -20.95 -22.02 0.13
N LYS A 90 -20.65 -20.84 0.69
CA LYS A 90 -20.91 -20.53 2.10
C LYS A 90 -22.42 -20.36 2.31
N ILE A 91 -23.08 -21.40 2.80
CA ILE A 91 -24.52 -21.38 3.12
C ILE A 91 -24.81 -20.88 4.53
N CYS A 92 -23.78 -20.69 5.34
CA CYS A 92 -23.87 -20.10 6.67
C CYS A 92 -22.61 -19.30 7.01
N ASN A 93 -22.75 -18.35 7.93
CA ASN A 93 -21.61 -17.58 8.43
C ASN A 93 -20.75 -18.48 9.33
N ALA A 94 -19.51 -18.72 8.91
CA ALA A 94 -18.58 -19.59 9.61
C ALA A 94 -18.52 -19.30 11.12
N ASN A 95 -18.54 -20.36 11.93
CA ASN A 95 -18.49 -20.30 13.40
C ASN A 95 -19.67 -19.58 14.07
N LYS A 96 -20.73 -19.24 13.34
CA LYS A 96 -21.96 -18.73 13.99
C LYS A 96 -22.80 -19.89 14.51
N SER A 97 -23.44 -19.64 15.64
CA SER A 97 -24.42 -20.55 16.21
C SER A 97 -25.72 -19.83 16.53
N PHE A 98 -26.83 -20.56 16.50
CA PHE A 98 -28.11 -20.06 16.98
C PHE A 98 -28.97 -21.16 17.58
N CYS A 99 -29.87 -20.79 18.50
CA CYS A 99 -30.82 -21.71 19.11
C CYS A 99 -32.15 -21.70 18.37
N GLN A 100 -32.70 -22.88 18.07
CA GLN A 100 -34.08 -23.03 17.62
C GLN A 100 -34.66 -24.35 18.15
N ASN A 101 -35.83 -24.30 18.79
CA ASN A 101 -36.53 -25.49 19.32
C ASN A 101 -35.66 -26.38 20.23
N ASN A 102 -34.90 -25.77 21.16
CA ASN A 102 -33.94 -26.44 22.03
C ASN A 102 -32.78 -27.14 21.31
N ILE A 103 -32.61 -26.92 20.00
CA ILE A 103 -31.47 -27.39 19.22
C ILE A 103 -30.54 -26.20 18.97
N LEU A 104 -29.25 -26.38 19.26
CA LEU A 104 -28.19 -25.47 18.90
C LEU A 104 -27.69 -25.81 17.49
N PHE A 105 -27.87 -24.88 16.56
CA PHE A 105 -27.33 -24.95 15.21
C PHE A 105 -25.95 -24.31 15.20
N THR A 106 -24.94 -24.97 14.62
CA THR A 106 -23.56 -24.46 14.54
C THR A 106 -23.04 -24.52 13.11
N CYS A 107 -22.56 -23.41 12.57
CA CYS A 107 -21.98 -23.40 11.23
C CYS A 107 -20.52 -23.85 11.28
N LYS A 108 -20.14 -24.76 10.36
CA LYS A 108 -18.74 -25.19 10.19
C LYS A 108 -17.81 -23.99 9.93
N THR A 109 -16.53 -24.18 10.24
CA THR A 109 -15.47 -23.17 10.01
C THR A 109 -15.32 -22.76 8.55
N ASP A 110 -15.66 -23.65 7.62
CA ASP A 110 -15.62 -23.41 6.17
C ASP A 110 -16.90 -22.73 5.64
N GLY A 111 -17.93 -22.54 6.48
CA GLY A 111 -19.20 -21.92 6.08
C GLY A 111 -20.12 -22.82 5.26
N THR A 112 -19.75 -24.09 5.06
CA THR A 112 -20.39 -24.96 4.05
C THR A 112 -21.58 -25.76 4.58
N ALA A 113 -21.76 -25.88 5.89
CA ALA A 113 -22.87 -26.63 6.48
C ALA A 113 -23.21 -26.22 7.91
N TRP A 114 -24.49 -26.37 8.28
CA TRP A 114 -24.98 -26.34 9.67
C TRP A 114 -24.88 -27.73 10.32
N GLY A 115 -24.31 -27.81 11.51
CA GLY A 115 -24.47 -28.89 12.47
C GLY A 115 -25.61 -28.59 13.44
N GLN A 116 -26.17 -29.63 14.08
CA GLN A 116 -27.29 -29.52 15.01
C GLN A 116 -26.99 -30.30 16.29
N ILE A 117 -27.26 -29.70 17.45
CA ILE A 117 -27.04 -30.29 18.78
C ILE A 117 -28.33 -30.16 19.60
N ASN A 118 -28.94 -31.28 20.01
CA ASN A 118 -30.14 -31.25 20.84
C ASN A 118 -29.78 -30.96 22.31
N CYS A 119 -30.12 -29.78 22.81
CA CYS A 119 -29.82 -29.35 24.17
C CYS A 119 -30.88 -29.89 25.14
N GLN A 120 -30.53 -30.91 25.94
CA GLN A 120 -31.50 -31.58 26.83
C GLN A 120 -32.15 -30.68 27.88
N GLN A 121 -31.47 -29.62 28.32
CA GLN A 121 -31.97 -28.65 29.31
C GLN A 121 -32.26 -27.27 28.68
N GLY A 122 -32.48 -27.25 27.37
CA GLY A 122 -32.81 -26.06 26.60
C GLY A 122 -31.61 -25.32 26.03
N CYS A 123 -31.88 -24.52 25.00
CA CYS A 123 -30.89 -23.70 24.30
C CYS A 123 -31.25 -22.22 24.48
N ALA A 124 -30.31 -21.40 24.96
CA ALA A 124 -30.49 -19.95 25.04
C ALA A 124 -29.16 -19.24 24.82
N ASN A 125 -29.19 -18.00 24.33
CA ASN A 125 -27.99 -17.20 24.02
C ASN A 125 -27.02 -17.91 23.07
N ASN A 126 -27.55 -18.67 22.10
CA ASN A 126 -26.77 -19.42 21.12
C ASN A 126 -25.79 -20.45 21.74
N ILE A 127 -26.13 -20.95 22.93
CA ILE A 127 -25.43 -22.03 23.65
C ILE A 127 -26.45 -22.96 24.34
N CYS A 128 -26.07 -24.22 24.60
CA CYS A 128 -26.88 -25.11 25.44
C CYS A 128 -26.74 -24.70 26.92
N LYS A 129 -27.85 -24.68 27.69
CA LYS A 129 -27.81 -24.45 29.15
C LYS A 129 -27.22 -25.68 29.86
N THR A 130 -26.27 -25.44 30.76
CA THR A 130 -25.29 -26.41 31.32
C THR A 130 -25.87 -27.48 32.25
N GLY A 131 -25.37 -28.72 32.08
CA GLY A 131 -25.43 -29.82 33.04
C GLY A 131 -24.68 -31.03 32.46
N CYS A 132 -23.40 -31.20 32.79
CA CYS A 132 -22.61 -32.39 32.42
C CYS A 132 -22.48 -33.34 33.62
N THR A 133 -22.46 -34.64 33.37
CA THR A 133 -22.20 -35.66 34.41
C THR A 133 -20.70 -35.82 34.66
N GLN A 134 -20.32 -36.21 35.89
CA GLN A 134 -18.92 -36.43 36.28
C GLN A 134 -18.21 -37.37 35.28
N GLY A 135 -17.11 -36.90 34.69
CA GLY A 135 -16.33 -37.64 33.70
C GLY A 135 -16.73 -37.39 32.24
N GLN A 136 -17.75 -36.59 31.96
CA GLN A 136 -18.04 -36.14 30.61
C GLN A 136 -17.08 -35.01 30.21
N ASN A 137 -16.24 -35.29 29.22
CA ASN A 137 -15.46 -34.25 28.57
C ASN A 137 -16.21 -33.79 27.30
N LEU A 138 -16.01 -32.54 26.89
CA LEU A 138 -16.65 -31.97 25.70
C LEU A 138 -15.67 -31.06 24.96
N CYS A 139 -15.45 -31.30 23.67
CA CYS A 139 -14.67 -30.37 22.86
C CYS A 139 -15.49 -29.10 22.62
N LEU A 140 -15.06 -27.96 23.17
CA LEU A 140 -15.71 -26.66 22.94
C LEU A 140 -15.30 -26.06 21.61
N ASN A 141 -14.05 -26.30 21.21
CA ASN A 141 -13.51 -25.99 19.89
C ASN A 141 -12.35 -26.94 19.58
N ASN A 142 -11.67 -26.72 18.44
CA ASN A 142 -10.56 -27.55 18.00
C ASN A 142 -9.34 -27.50 18.93
N THR A 143 -9.20 -26.56 19.86
CA THR A 143 -8.05 -26.50 20.78
C THR A 143 -8.44 -26.49 22.26
N GLN A 144 -9.71 -26.60 22.62
CA GLN A 144 -10.16 -26.53 24.01
C GLN A 144 -11.14 -27.66 24.35
N LEU A 145 -10.74 -28.49 25.32
CA LEU A 145 -11.56 -29.55 25.92
C LEU A 145 -12.08 -29.08 27.27
N GLN A 146 -13.39 -29.10 27.44
CA GLN A 146 -14.04 -28.96 28.74
C GLN A 146 -13.99 -30.31 29.47
N VAL A 147 -13.51 -30.32 30.71
CA VAL A 147 -13.44 -31.49 31.57
C VAL A 147 -14.40 -31.29 32.74
N CYS A 148 -15.32 -32.23 32.94
CA CYS A 148 -16.26 -32.20 34.06
C CYS A 148 -15.77 -33.09 35.20
N GLY A 149 -15.27 -32.47 36.27
CA GLY A 149 -14.77 -33.09 37.49
C GLY A 149 -15.86 -33.50 38.48
N VAL A 150 -15.43 -33.93 39.68
CA VAL A 150 -16.31 -34.42 40.75
C VAL A 150 -17.25 -33.29 41.22
N GLY A 151 -18.55 -33.58 41.35
CA GLY A 151 -19.55 -32.59 41.77
C GLY A 151 -19.98 -31.59 40.69
N GLY A 152 -19.69 -31.84 39.41
CA GLY A 152 -20.09 -30.97 38.30
C GLY A 152 -19.18 -29.75 38.09
N GLN A 153 -17.98 -29.76 38.69
CA GLN A 153 -16.96 -28.74 38.50
C GLN A 153 -16.41 -28.80 37.07
N VAL A 154 -16.33 -27.66 36.39
CA VAL A 154 -15.84 -27.57 35.00
C VAL A 154 -14.43 -26.99 34.98
N SER A 155 -13.49 -27.66 34.32
CA SER A 155 -12.17 -27.13 33.99
C SER A 155 -11.94 -27.14 32.47
N LEU A 156 -11.07 -26.24 31.99
CA LEU A 156 -10.70 -26.15 30.57
C LEU A 156 -9.28 -26.67 30.38
N GLN A 157 -9.13 -27.64 29.48
CA GLN A 157 -7.85 -28.18 29.05
C GLN A 157 -7.55 -27.70 27.62
N ASN A 158 -6.37 -27.13 27.42
CA ASN A 158 -5.89 -26.76 26.09
C ASN A 158 -5.39 -28.02 25.37
N CYS A 159 -5.85 -28.26 24.14
CA CYS A 159 -5.46 -29.35 23.26
C CYS A 159 -4.67 -28.79 22.06
N PRO A 160 -3.34 -28.69 22.14
CA PRO A 160 -2.52 -28.08 21.09
C PRO A 160 -2.65 -28.78 19.72
N ASN A 161 -2.94 -30.08 19.73
CA ASN A 161 -2.97 -30.94 18.54
C ASN A 161 -4.40 -31.25 18.05
N GLY A 162 -5.41 -30.56 18.56
CA GLY A 162 -6.80 -30.83 18.19
C GLY A 162 -7.61 -31.45 19.33
N CYS A 163 -8.87 -31.08 19.44
CA CYS A 163 -9.88 -31.77 20.24
C CYS A 163 -10.86 -32.48 19.31
N GLN A 164 -10.95 -33.80 19.38
CA GLN A 164 -11.90 -34.61 18.61
C GLN A 164 -12.44 -35.75 19.48
N ASN A 165 -13.69 -36.16 19.25
CA ASN A 165 -14.38 -37.20 20.04
C ASN A 165 -14.36 -36.93 21.56
N ASN A 166 -14.48 -35.66 21.96
CA ASN A 166 -14.46 -35.25 23.37
C ASN A 166 -13.17 -35.63 24.12
N GLN A 167 -12.05 -35.73 23.39
CA GLN A 167 -10.72 -35.99 23.91
C GLN A 167 -9.71 -35.10 23.19
N CYS A 168 -8.61 -34.74 23.86
CA CYS A 168 -7.49 -34.13 23.15
C CYS A 168 -6.82 -35.21 22.28
N LEU A 169 -6.66 -34.93 20.99
CA LEU A 169 -5.85 -35.75 20.10
C LEU A 169 -4.39 -35.71 20.60
N GLY A 170 -3.84 -36.88 20.92
CA GLY A 170 -2.51 -37.02 21.54
C GLY A 170 -2.49 -37.66 22.93
N GLY A 171 -3.63 -38.22 23.40
CA GLY A 171 -3.70 -39.02 24.62
C GLY A 171 -4.02 -40.50 24.37
N GLY A 172 -3.04 -41.29 23.93
CA GLY A 172 -2.93 -42.70 24.31
C GLY A 172 -3.84 -43.75 23.65
N GLN A 173 -4.04 -43.74 22.33
CA GLN A 173 -4.54 -44.93 21.61
C GLN A 173 -3.38 -45.61 20.86
N LYS A 174 -3.23 -46.93 21.01
CA LYS A 174 -2.12 -47.72 20.44
C LYS A 174 -2.32 -47.89 18.93
N ILE A 175 -1.55 -47.15 18.13
CA ILE A 175 -1.62 -47.13 16.65
C ILE A 175 -0.66 -48.18 16.04
N CYS A 176 0.40 -48.54 16.74
CA CYS A 176 1.43 -49.47 16.29
C CYS A 176 2.04 -50.26 17.45
N ASN A 177 2.78 -51.33 17.15
CA ASN A 177 3.50 -52.05 18.21
C ASN A 177 4.70 -51.23 18.68
N PRO A 178 4.87 -51.01 20.00
CA PRO A 178 5.99 -50.24 20.54
C PRO A 178 7.34 -50.68 19.97
N ASN A 179 8.10 -49.71 19.46
CA ASN A 179 9.43 -49.89 18.87
C ASN A 179 9.48 -50.69 17.55
N GLU A 180 8.33 -51.03 16.95
CA GLU A 180 8.32 -51.61 15.61
C GLU A 180 8.86 -50.61 14.59
N SER A 181 9.62 -51.08 13.60
CA SER A 181 10.15 -50.23 12.53
C SER A 181 10.05 -50.91 11.16
N PHE A 182 9.73 -50.13 10.12
CA PHE A 182 9.72 -50.60 8.73
C PHE A 182 10.15 -49.51 7.74
N CYS A 183 10.60 -49.90 6.56
CA CYS A 183 11.03 -49.00 5.51
C CYS A 183 9.97 -48.82 4.42
N GLN A 184 9.72 -47.58 3.99
CA GLN A 184 8.92 -47.30 2.80
C GLN A 184 9.47 -46.05 2.10
N ASN A 185 9.73 -46.13 0.79
CA ASN A 185 10.20 -45.01 -0.05
C ASN A 185 11.41 -44.24 0.52
N ASN A 186 12.45 -44.95 0.98
CA ASN A 186 13.65 -44.39 1.64
C ASN A 186 13.36 -43.59 2.93
N ILE A 187 12.20 -43.81 3.55
CA ILE A 187 11.85 -43.27 4.86
C ILE A 187 11.70 -44.45 5.82
N LEU A 188 12.38 -44.38 6.97
CA LEU A 188 12.23 -45.32 8.07
C LEU A 188 11.07 -44.85 8.96
N PHE A 189 10.10 -45.72 9.15
CA PHE A 189 8.97 -45.52 10.05
C PHE A 189 9.28 -46.27 11.34
N THR A 190 9.30 -45.59 12.48
CA THR A 190 9.53 -46.19 13.81
C THR A 190 8.38 -45.84 14.75
N CYS A 191 7.76 -46.83 15.35
CA CYS A 191 6.69 -46.65 16.32
C CYS A 191 7.25 -46.18 17.66
N LYS A 192 6.65 -45.15 18.26
CA LYS A 192 7.05 -44.69 19.61
C LYS A 192 6.96 -45.81 20.66
N PRO A 193 7.75 -45.76 21.75
CA PRO A 193 7.67 -46.74 22.84
C PRO A 193 6.31 -46.81 23.54
N ASP A 194 5.51 -45.75 23.48
CA ASP A 194 4.15 -45.71 24.01
C ASP A 194 3.10 -46.30 23.03
N GLY A 195 3.52 -46.67 21.81
CA GLY A 195 2.68 -47.24 20.77
C GLY A 195 1.74 -46.24 20.09
N THR A 196 1.90 -44.93 20.35
CA THR A 196 0.87 -43.93 20.01
C THR A 196 1.01 -43.32 18.63
N GLU A 197 2.17 -43.39 17.98
CA GLU A 197 2.38 -42.85 16.63
C GLU A 197 3.59 -43.47 15.90
N TRP A 198 3.58 -43.38 14.56
CA TRP A 198 4.73 -43.65 13.70
C TRP A 198 5.55 -42.38 13.49
N VAL A 199 6.83 -42.42 13.87
CA VAL A 199 7.82 -41.39 13.59
C VAL A 199 8.47 -41.68 12.25
N GLN A 200 8.52 -40.66 11.37
CA GLN A 200 9.14 -40.77 10.04
C GLN A 200 10.55 -40.19 10.07
N ILE A 201 11.52 -40.97 9.64
CA ILE A 201 12.92 -40.58 9.53
C ILE A 201 13.32 -40.72 8.06
N ALA A 202 13.56 -39.59 7.38
CA ALA A 202 14.09 -39.62 6.02
C ALA A 202 15.50 -40.24 6.04
N CYS A 203 15.75 -41.27 5.24
CA CYS A 203 17.05 -41.91 5.09
C CYS A 203 17.70 -41.45 3.78
N PRO A 204 18.59 -40.43 3.78
CA PRO A 204 19.14 -39.84 2.56
C PRO A 204 19.90 -40.85 1.68
N ASN A 205 20.44 -41.90 2.31
CA ASN A 205 21.25 -42.94 1.66
C ASN A 205 20.51 -44.30 1.53
N GLY A 206 19.20 -44.30 1.70
CA GLY A 206 18.33 -45.48 1.57
C GLY A 206 17.94 -46.14 2.89
N CYS A 207 16.77 -46.77 2.90
CA CYS A 207 16.23 -47.53 4.04
C CYS A 207 16.16 -49.01 3.66
N GLN A 208 16.86 -49.87 4.40
CA GLN A 208 16.85 -51.32 4.19
C GLN A 208 16.82 -52.06 5.52
N ASN A 209 16.11 -53.19 5.61
CA ASN A 209 16.01 -54.00 6.83
C ASN A 209 15.57 -53.23 8.08
N SER A 210 14.61 -52.30 7.93
CA SER A 210 14.09 -51.49 9.05
C SER A 210 15.14 -50.63 9.76
N VAL A 211 16.21 -50.24 9.07
CA VAL A 211 17.23 -49.28 9.53
C VAL A 211 17.62 -48.32 8.41
N CYS A 212 17.94 -47.06 8.75
CA CYS A 212 18.53 -46.13 7.78
C CYS A 212 19.99 -46.50 7.55
N LYS A 213 20.42 -46.48 6.28
CA LYS A 213 21.85 -46.49 5.95
C LYS A 213 22.44 -45.14 6.35
N GLY A 214 23.47 -45.15 7.21
CA GLY A 214 24.02 -43.95 7.85
C GLY A 214 24.53 -42.86 6.91
N ASN A 215 24.82 -41.70 7.50
CA ASN A 215 25.14 -40.45 6.80
C ASN A 215 26.55 -40.43 6.18
N CYS A 216 27.39 -41.40 6.53
CA CYS A 216 28.77 -41.53 6.07
C CYS A 216 29.12 -43.01 5.91
N GLN A 217 30.16 -43.31 5.12
CA GLN A 217 30.66 -44.68 5.01
C GLN A 217 31.34 -45.09 6.34
N PRO A 218 30.96 -46.23 6.95
CA PRO A 218 31.58 -46.71 8.18
C PRO A 218 33.11 -46.75 8.10
N GLY A 219 33.79 -46.17 9.10
CA GLY A 219 35.26 -46.10 9.16
C GLY A 219 35.90 -44.92 8.43
N THR A 220 35.13 -44.03 7.79
CA THR A 220 35.66 -42.81 7.17
C THR A 220 35.87 -41.68 8.17
N GLN A 221 36.86 -40.82 7.91
CA GLN A 221 37.13 -39.63 8.70
C GLN A 221 37.36 -38.41 7.79
N SER A 222 36.88 -37.24 8.19
CA SER A 222 36.96 -36.00 7.40
C SER A 222 37.05 -34.77 8.29
N CYS A 223 37.82 -33.76 7.90
CA CYS A 223 37.84 -32.50 8.65
C CYS A 223 36.56 -31.70 8.41
N GLN A 224 35.80 -31.41 9.48
CA GLN A 224 34.59 -30.58 9.40
C GLN A 224 34.95 -29.08 9.47
N ASN A 225 35.97 -28.74 10.28
CA ASN A 225 36.59 -27.43 10.32
C ASN A 225 38.02 -27.56 10.85
N GLN A 226 38.71 -26.43 11.02
CA GLN A 226 40.11 -26.40 11.45
C GLN A 226 40.35 -27.01 12.84
N LYS A 227 39.33 -27.25 13.67
CA LYS A 227 39.46 -27.80 15.03
C LYS A 227 38.72 -29.13 15.24
N GLN A 228 37.89 -29.58 14.30
CA GLN A 228 37.01 -30.75 14.48
C GLN A 228 37.20 -31.77 13.36
N LEU A 229 37.58 -32.99 13.75
CA LEU A 229 37.65 -34.18 12.90
C LEU A 229 36.36 -34.99 13.06
N GLN A 230 35.65 -35.16 11.95
CA GLN A 230 34.45 -35.99 11.85
C GLN A 230 34.85 -37.45 11.68
N LEU A 231 34.29 -38.34 12.49
CA LEU A 231 34.52 -39.78 12.48
C LEU A 231 33.19 -40.50 12.21
N CYS A 232 33.20 -41.45 11.28
CA CYS A 232 32.06 -42.29 10.98
C CYS A 232 32.17 -43.63 11.70
N ASP A 233 31.28 -43.89 12.65
CA ASP A 233 31.29 -45.15 13.39
C ASP A 233 30.81 -46.36 12.55
N ILE A 234 30.87 -47.56 13.13
CA ILE A 234 30.47 -48.81 12.46
C ILE A 234 28.98 -48.85 12.08
N ASN A 235 28.15 -48.00 12.71
CA ASN A 235 26.72 -47.88 12.47
C ASN A 235 26.41 -46.76 11.46
N GLY A 236 27.42 -46.06 10.94
CA GLY A 236 27.26 -44.95 10.01
C GLY A 236 26.82 -43.65 10.67
N ASN A 237 27.01 -43.51 11.98
CA ASN A 237 26.78 -42.28 12.72
C ASN A 237 28.03 -41.41 12.76
N ILE A 238 27.79 -40.11 12.78
CA ILE A 238 28.83 -39.10 12.82
C ILE A 238 29.15 -38.77 14.28
N THR A 239 30.43 -38.89 14.65
CA THR A 239 30.98 -38.41 15.92
C THR A 239 32.07 -37.38 15.65
N LEU A 240 32.27 -36.42 16.56
CA LEU A 240 33.24 -35.33 16.41
C LEU A 240 34.37 -35.47 17.42
N LYS A 241 35.61 -35.55 16.94
CA LYS A 241 36.83 -35.44 17.74
C LYS A 241 37.39 -34.02 17.61
N THR A 242 37.52 -33.31 18.73
CA THR A 242 38.21 -32.00 18.76
C THR A 242 39.73 -32.21 18.71
N CYS A 243 40.40 -31.63 17.73
CA CYS A 243 41.86 -31.68 17.59
C CYS A 243 42.52 -30.63 18.51
N THR A 244 43.58 -31.02 19.23
CA THR A 244 44.36 -30.10 20.08
C THR A 244 45.04 -29.00 19.25
N GLY A 245 45.70 -29.37 18.15
CA GLY A 245 46.24 -28.45 17.14
C GLY A 245 45.18 -28.03 16.13
N PHE A 246 45.27 -28.54 14.91
CA PHE A 246 44.27 -28.33 13.85
C PHE A 246 43.99 -29.60 13.03
N CYS A 247 42.81 -29.68 12.42
CA CYS A 247 42.43 -30.75 11.50
C CYS A 247 42.87 -30.39 10.07
N GLN A 248 43.77 -31.17 9.48
CA GLN A 248 44.22 -31.02 8.10
C GLN A 248 44.42 -32.41 7.47
N ASN A 249 44.14 -32.56 6.17
CA ASN A 249 44.22 -33.85 5.46
C ASN A 249 43.42 -34.98 6.15
N ASN A 250 42.24 -34.66 6.68
CA ASN A 250 41.37 -35.60 7.40
C ASN A 250 42.03 -36.28 8.61
N GLN A 251 43.00 -35.62 9.23
CA GLN A 251 43.69 -36.07 10.45
C GLN A 251 43.90 -34.89 11.42
N CYS A 252 43.99 -35.19 12.72
CA CYS A 252 44.40 -34.19 13.71
C CYS A 252 45.94 -34.09 13.73
N SER A 253 46.47 -32.89 13.53
CA SER A 253 47.87 -32.58 13.83
C SER A 253 47.98 -32.27 15.32
N GLU A 254 48.56 -33.17 16.11
CA GLU A 254 48.63 -33.00 17.56
C GLU A 254 49.83 -32.13 18.02
N ASP A 255 50.68 -31.58 17.14
CA ASP A 255 51.87 -30.81 17.53
C ASP A 255 52.25 -29.59 16.64
N ALA A 256 51.34 -29.05 15.83
CA ALA A 256 51.66 -27.88 15.01
C ALA A 256 51.41 -26.54 15.74
N PRO A 257 52.36 -25.58 15.70
CA PRO A 257 52.21 -24.27 16.35
C PRO A 257 51.07 -23.47 15.73
N LEU A 258 50.30 -22.79 16.59
CA LEU A 258 49.11 -22.03 16.23
C LEU A 258 49.44 -20.77 15.41
N CYS A 259 50.60 -20.17 15.71
CA CYS A 259 51.14 -18.99 15.07
C CYS A 259 52.68 -18.98 15.24
N THR A 260 53.39 -18.18 14.46
CA THR A 260 54.85 -18.03 14.63
C THR A 260 55.14 -17.32 15.96
N PRO A 261 55.96 -17.89 16.86
CA PRO A 261 56.24 -17.30 18.16
C PRO A 261 56.67 -15.83 18.07
N ASN A 262 56.16 -15.00 18.97
CA ASN A 262 56.45 -13.56 19.06
C ASN A 262 56.08 -12.72 17.82
N THR A 263 55.24 -13.23 16.92
CA THR A 263 54.77 -12.46 15.75
C THR A 263 53.39 -11.85 15.98
N GLN A 264 53.16 -10.70 15.32
CA GLN A 264 51.85 -10.06 15.27
C GLN A 264 51.09 -10.49 14.02
N PHE A 265 49.77 -10.63 14.15
CA PHE A 265 48.90 -10.97 13.03
C PHE A 265 47.48 -10.45 13.27
N CYS A 266 46.70 -10.27 12.18
CA CYS A 266 45.27 -9.97 12.32
C CYS A 266 44.49 -11.24 12.68
N SER A 267 43.50 -11.14 13.58
CA SER A 267 42.62 -12.25 13.95
C SER A 267 41.90 -12.87 12.75
N GLN A 268 41.42 -14.13 12.86
CA GLN A 268 40.53 -14.71 11.85
C GLN A 268 39.29 -13.83 11.69
N GLY A 269 39.08 -13.28 10.50
CA GLY A 269 38.06 -12.25 10.23
C GLY A 269 38.60 -10.82 10.14
N GLY A 270 39.89 -10.61 10.40
CA GLY A 270 40.58 -9.33 10.18
C GLY A 270 40.12 -8.21 11.10
N LYS A 271 39.65 -8.52 12.33
CA LYS A 271 39.10 -7.50 13.24
C LYS A 271 40.15 -6.85 14.12
N ASP A 272 41.03 -7.61 14.75
CA ASP A 272 41.97 -7.10 15.76
C ASP A 272 43.39 -7.60 15.52
N ILE A 273 44.39 -6.92 16.11
CA ILE A 273 45.79 -7.35 16.07
C ILE A 273 46.09 -8.19 17.31
N TYR A 274 46.62 -9.39 17.08
CA TYR A 274 47.02 -10.35 18.09
C TYR A 274 48.54 -10.48 18.12
N LEU A 275 49.10 -10.78 19.29
CA LEU A 275 50.49 -11.18 19.48
C LEU A 275 50.54 -12.66 19.85
N CYS A 276 51.32 -13.42 19.09
CA CYS A 276 51.61 -14.82 19.38
C CYS A 276 52.57 -14.93 20.57
N ALA A 277 52.24 -15.77 21.55
CA ALA A 277 53.10 -16.05 22.69
C ALA A 277 54.42 -16.71 22.27
N ALA A 278 55.42 -16.63 23.14
CA ALA A 278 56.76 -17.15 22.87
C ALA A 278 56.81 -18.68 22.66
N ASP A 279 55.80 -19.42 23.11
CA ASP A 279 55.67 -20.86 22.90
C ASP A 279 54.98 -21.23 21.57
N GLY A 280 54.43 -20.25 20.84
CA GLY A 280 53.68 -20.48 19.60
C GLY A 280 52.33 -21.17 19.78
N LYS A 281 51.88 -21.35 21.04
CA LYS A 281 50.68 -22.13 21.37
C LYS A 281 49.47 -21.27 21.71
N SER A 282 49.68 -20.00 22.05
CA SER A 282 48.61 -19.05 22.37
C SER A 282 48.82 -17.70 21.70
N ALA A 283 47.74 -16.95 21.52
CA ALA A 283 47.79 -15.59 21.02
C ALA A 283 46.80 -14.71 21.79
N SER A 284 47.21 -13.49 22.12
CA SER A 284 46.41 -12.53 22.89
C SER A 284 46.17 -11.26 22.08
N PRO A 285 44.99 -10.62 22.21
CA PRO A 285 44.73 -9.36 21.54
C PRO A 285 45.63 -8.26 22.14
N ILE A 286 46.31 -7.51 21.29
CA ILE A 286 47.15 -6.37 21.71
C ILE A 286 46.60 -5.02 21.23
N LYS A 287 45.78 -5.02 20.17
CA LYS A 287 45.13 -3.81 19.67
C LYS A 287 43.79 -4.16 19.04
N THR A 288 42.73 -3.61 19.61
CA THR A 288 41.37 -3.70 19.05
C THR A 288 41.26 -2.70 17.92
N CYS A 289 40.86 -3.15 16.72
CA CYS A 289 40.66 -2.26 15.58
C CYS A 289 39.17 -2.18 15.25
N PRO A 290 38.48 -1.08 15.62
CA PRO A 290 37.04 -0.93 15.40
C PRO A 290 36.59 -1.16 13.96
N PHE A 291 37.47 -0.84 12.99
CA PHE A 291 37.20 -0.91 11.55
C PHE A 291 38.00 -2.02 10.84
N GLY A 292 38.59 -2.94 11.61
CA GLY A 292 39.41 -4.03 11.11
C GLY A 292 40.91 -3.71 11.00
N CYS A 293 41.68 -4.77 10.84
CA CYS A 293 43.14 -4.82 10.77
C CYS A 293 43.57 -5.06 9.31
N ASP A 294 44.59 -4.33 8.84
CA ASP A 294 45.22 -4.57 7.56
C ASP A 294 46.36 -5.62 7.71
N PRO A 295 46.24 -6.81 7.09
CA PRO A 295 47.23 -7.89 7.25
C PRO A 295 48.59 -7.57 6.62
N LYS A 296 48.71 -6.56 5.76
CA LYS A 296 49.99 -6.16 5.17
C LYS A 296 50.75 -5.17 6.05
N THR A 297 50.02 -4.20 6.63
CA THR A 297 50.63 -3.11 7.39
C THR A 297 50.55 -3.31 8.90
N LEU A 298 49.77 -4.29 9.37
CA LEU A 298 49.49 -4.56 10.79
C LEU A 298 48.97 -3.33 11.53
N ASN A 299 48.19 -2.49 10.84
CA ASN A 299 47.56 -1.29 11.39
C ASN A 299 46.03 -1.40 11.35
N CYS A 300 45.37 -0.62 12.22
CA CYS A 300 43.92 -0.49 12.19
C CYS A 300 43.50 0.36 10.98
N LYS A 301 42.48 -0.08 10.27
CA LYS A 301 41.82 0.69 9.21
C LYS A 301 41.06 1.87 9.83
N SER A 302 40.87 2.94 9.05
CA SER A 302 39.97 4.05 9.39
C SER A 302 38.55 3.77 8.91
N SER A 303 37.55 4.48 9.45
CA SER A 303 36.16 4.35 9.00
C SER A 303 36.04 4.71 7.52
N SER A 304 35.27 3.91 6.78
CA SER A 304 35.05 4.10 5.34
C SER A 304 33.76 4.84 5.00
N CYS A 305 32.83 4.95 5.97
CA CYS A 305 31.51 5.59 5.84
C CYS A 305 30.89 5.83 7.22
N GLN A 306 29.83 6.64 7.30
CA GLN A 306 29.06 6.87 8.53
C GLN A 306 27.95 5.82 8.71
N ILE A 307 27.64 5.44 9.96
CA ILE A 307 26.59 4.44 10.24
C ILE A 307 25.26 4.91 9.65
N GLY A 308 24.63 4.05 8.83
CA GLY A 308 23.35 4.33 8.18
C GLY A 308 23.45 5.22 6.94
N GLU A 309 24.65 5.68 6.57
CA GLU A 309 24.86 6.40 5.31
C GLU A 309 24.50 5.49 4.13
N THR A 310 23.88 6.08 3.10
CA THR A 310 23.48 5.39 1.87
C THR A 310 24.09 6.06 0.65
N ARG A 311 24.45 5.28 -0.36
CA ARG A 311 24.94 5.78 -1.65
C ARG A 311 24.53 4.85 -2.79
N CYS A 312 24.68 5.30 -4.02
CA CYS A 312 24.56 4.41 -5.17
C CYS A 312 25.86 3.64 -5.37
N ALA A 313 25.75 2.34 -5.64
CA ALA A 313 26.90 1.47 -5.89
C ALA A 313 27.72 2.01 -7.09
N PRO A 314 29.03 2.33 -6.92
CA PRO A 314 29.86 2.88 -7.99
C PRO A 314 30.05 1.92 -9.17
N ASP A 315 30.01 0.62 -8.88
CA ASP A 315 30.19 -0.46 -9.86
C ASP A 315 28.87 -0.93 -10.48
N ASN A 316 27.72 -0.58 -9.88
CA ASN A 316 26.41 -0.95 -10.40
C ASN A 316 25.33 0.07 -10.00
N PRO A 317 24.96 1.01 -10.88
CA PRO A 317 24.04 2.12 -10.56
C PRO A 317 22.59 1.68 -10.28
N ASN A 318 22.28 0.39 -10.34
CA ASN A 318 20.98 -0.16 -9.95
C ASN A 318 20.92 -0.65 -8.49
N TYR A 319 21.97 -0.47 -7.69
CA TYR A 319 21.97 -0.84 -6.27
C TYR A 319 22.19 0.37 -5.38
N VAL A 320 21.41 0.43 -4.30
CA VAL A 320 21.75 1.23 -3.12
C VAL A 320 22.72 0.43 -2.28
N GLU A 321 23.78 1.07 -1.81
CA GLU A 321 24.66 0.56 -0.77
C GLU A 321 24.36 1.29 0.54
N THR A 322 24.37 0.54 1.64
CA THR A 322 24.27 1.07 2.99
C THR A 322 25.56 0.77 3.74
N CYS A 323 26.07 1.75 4.50
CA CYS A 323 27.24 1.55 5.34
C CYS A 323 26.95 0.45 6.37
N LEU A 324 27.89 -0.50 6.50
CA LEU A 324 27.80 -1.56 7.51
C LEU A 324 27.78 -0.96 8.93
N PRO A 325 27.11 -1.60 9.90
CA PRO A 325 27.08 -1.11 11.29
C PRO A 325 28.46 -0.95 11.93
N ASP A 326 29.47 -1.69 11.46
CA ASP A 326 30.85 -1.61 11.91
C ASP A 326 31.72 -0.61 11.11
N GLN A 327 31.12 0.15 10.18
CA GLN A 327 31.76 1.15 9.31
C GLN A 327 32.94 0.61 8.48
N SER A 328 33.06 -0.71 8.36
CA SER A 328 34.15 -1.38 7.65
C SER A 328 34.01 -1.29 6.13
N GLY A 329 32.82 -0.93 5.64
CA GLY A 329 32.54 -0.82 4.22
C GLY A 329 31.05 -0.71 3.90
N TRP A 330 30.74 -0.90 2.63
CA TRP A 330 29.42 -0.71 2.04
C TRP A 330 28.78 -2.06 1.68
N GLN A 331 27.51 -2.25 2.00
CA GLN A 331 26.74 -3.44 1.66
C GLN A 331 25.62 -3.09 0.69
N LYS A 332 25.52 -3.80 -0.44
CA LYS A 332 24.41 -3.66 -1.40
C LYS A 332 23.09 -4.11 -0.80
N ALA A 333 22.03 -3.38 -1.10
CA ALA A 333 20.66 -3.76 -0.76
C ALA A 333 20.30 -5.13 -1.36
N PRO A 334 19.41 -5.92 -0.70
CA PRO A 334 19.06 -7.26 -1.16
C PRO A 334 18.44 -7.31 -2.57
N SER A 335 17.76 -6.25 -2.96
CA SER A 335 17.09 -6.12 -4.26
C SER A 335 17.62 -4.91 -5.04
N PRO A 336 17.85 -5.03 -6.35
CA PRO A 336 18.18 -3.89 -7.19
C PRO A 336 17.00 -2.93 -7.30
N CYS A 337 17.30 -1.64 -7.45
CA CYS A 337 16.34 -0.62 -7.85
C CYS A 337 15.84 -0.91 -9.26
N LYS A 338 14.52 -0.88 -9.43
CA LYS A 338 13.86 -1.18 -10.70
C LYS A 338 14.23 -0.18 -11.81
N ASP A 339 14.36 1.09 -11.46
CA ASP A 339 14.60 2.19 -12.39
C ASP A 339 15.90 2.97 -12.06
N GLY A 340 16.84 2.34 -11.35
CA GLY A 340 18.14 2.91 -10.99
C GLY A 340 18.18 3.55 -9.60
N CYS A 341 19.38 3.88 -9.13
CA CYS A 341 19.64 4.58 -7.88
C CYS A 341 20.02 6.04 -8.13
N VAL A 342 19.47 6.97 -7.34
CA VAL A 342 19.86 8.39 -7.32
C VAL A 342 20.05 8.82 -5.87
N ASN A 343 21.19 9.46 -5.56
CA ASN A 343 21.52 9.99 -4.23
C ASN A 343 21.34 8.98 -3.06
N GLY A 344 21.68 7.71 -3.27
CA GLY A 344 21.57 6.68 -2.23
C GLY A 344 20.16 6.15 -2.00
N THR A 345 19.22 6.46 -2.89
CA THR A 345 17.84 5.95 -2.84
C THR A 345 17.42 5.36 -4.19
N CYS A 346 16.51 4.39 -4.17
CA CYS A 346 15.95 3.86 -5.41
C CYS A 346 15.05 4.91 -6.06
N PHE A 347 15.26 5.12 -7.35
CA PHE A 347 14.43 5.99 -8.15
C PHE A 347 13.09 5.29 -8.41
N GLU A 348 12.01 5.89 -7.93
CA GLU A 348 10.63 5.49 -8.27
C GLU A 348 10.07 6.48 -9.30
N PRO A 349 9.86 6.07 -10.56
CA PRO A 349 9.35 6.97 -11.58
C PRO A 349 7.88 7.30 -11.31
N VAL A 350 7.59 8.59 -11.22
CA VAL A 350 6.21 9.11 -11.01
C VAL A 350 5.34 8.89 -12.25
N CYS A 351 5.95 8.78 -13.43
CA CYS A 351 5.27 8.67 -14.72
C CYS A 351 6.18 8.10 -15.83
N GLY A 352 5.61 7.72 -16.97
CA GLY A 352 6.38 7.31 -18.15
C GLY A 352 6.92 8.51 -18.94
N ALA A 353 8.22 8.54 -19.25
CA ALA A 353 8.87 9.66 -19.93
C ALA A 353 8.11 10.06 -21.22
N GLY A 354 7.81 11.35 -21.37
CA GLY A 354 7.11 11.88 -22.54
C GLY A 354 5.60 11.61 -22.58
N GLN A 355 5.04 10.87 -21.62
CA GLN A 355 3.60 10.69 -21.48
C GLN A 355 2.93 12.05 -21.25
N LYS A 356 1.78 12.30 -21.88
CA LYS A 356 0.99 13.53 -21.68
C LYS A 356 -0.32 13.19 -20.98
N LYS A 357 -0.80 14.09 -20.12
CA LYS A 357 -2.14 14.02 -19.52
C LYS A 357 -2.69 15.41 -19.22
N CYS A 358 -3.96 15.46 -18.80
CA CYS A 358 -4.51 16.68 -18.20
C CYS A 358 -4.06 16.83 -16.74
N GLY A 359 -3.48 17.99 -16.43
CA GLY A 359 -3.26 18.49 -15.07
C GLY A 359 -4.30 19.54 -14.70
N SER A 360 -4.17 20.15 -13.52
CA SER A 360 -5.11 21.16 -13.01
C SER A 360 -5.11 22.47 -13.79
N GLN A 361 -3.97 22.85 -14.38
CA GLN A 361 -3.81 24.11 -15.12
C GLN A 361 -3.78 23.93 -16.65
N GLY A 362 -3.73 22.69 -17.16
CA GLY A 362 -3.61 22.42 -18.59
C GLY A 362 -2.92 21.10 -18.90
N ILE A 363 -2.33 20.97 -20.09
CA ILE A 363 -1.64 19.75 -20.52
C ILE A 363 -0.28 19.67 -19.82
N VAL A 364 -0.05 18.55 -19.14
CA VAL A 364 1.23 18.24 -18.51
C VAL A 364 1.92 17.09 -19.23
N ILE A 365 3.23 17.15 -19.33
CA ILE A 365 4.09 16.07 -19.83
C ILE A 365 4.90 15.48 -18.69
N CYS A 366 5.12 14.19 -18.70
CA CYS A 366 6.11 13.57 -17.84
C CYS A 366 7.50 13.99 -18.32
N LYS A 367 8.30 14.57 -17.42
CA LYS A 367 9.69 14.93 -17.69
C LYS A 367 10.47 13.71 -18.21
N GLN A 368 11.52 13.96 -19.01
CA GLN A 368 12.37 12.87 -19.54
C GLN A 368 13.06 12.08 -18.42
N ASP A 369 13.40 12.77 -17.33
CA ASP A 369 13.97 12.17 -16.11
C ASP A 369 12.92 11.41 -15.25
N LYS A 370 11.65 11.36 -15.68
CA LYS A 370 10.52 10.73 -14.98
C LYS A 370 10.25 11.26 -13.55
N SER A 371 10.85 12.38 -13.16
CA SER A 371 10.78 12.94 -11.80
C SER A 371 9.41 13.54 -11.46
N GLY A 372 8.56 13.76 -12.46
CA GLY A 372 7.22 14.30 -12.26
C GLY A 372 6.65 14.94 -13.52
N TRP A 373 5.49 15.56 -13.34
CA TRP A 373 4.73 16.22 -14.39
C TRP A 373 5.15 17.68 -14.52
N GLN A 374 5.35 18.14 -15.75
CA GLN A 374 5.65 19.53 -16.09
C GLN A 374 4.52 20.07 -16.96
N LEU A 375 4.00 21.25 -16.62
CA LEU A 375 3.04 21.97 -17.46
C LEU A 375 3.73 22.39 -18.77
N ILE A 376 3.19 21.94 -19.90
CA ILE A 376 3.68 22.32 -21.23
C ILE A 376 2.73 23.24 -21.97
N GLN A 377 1.46 23.25 -21.57
CA GLN A 377 0.46 24.11 -22.16
C GLN A 377 -0.62 24.40 -21.12
N GLN A 378 -0.77 25.67 -20.75
CA GLN A 378 -1.89 26.13 -19.94
C GLN A 378 -3.17 26.15 -20.80
N CYS A 379 -4.30 25.71 -20.24
CA CYS A 379 -5.57 25.66 -20.95
C CYS A 379 -6.61 26.55 -20.26
N ASP A 380 -6.90 27.72 -20.82
CA ASP A 380 -7.91 28.64 -20.28
C ASP A 380 -9.33 28.05 -20.32
N GLY A 381 -9.60 27.18 -21.31
CA GLY A 381 -10.86 26.45 -21.45
C GLY A 381 -10.91 25.10 -20.73
N GLY A 382 -9.92 24.79 -19.89
CA GLY A 382 -9.73 23.46 -19.31
C GLY A 382 -9.07 22.47 -20.27
N CYS A 383 -8.51 21.41 -19.70
CA CYS A 383 -7.87 20.32 -20.45
C CYS A 383 -8.84 19.16 -20.64
N LEU A 384 -8.96 18.67 -21.87
CA LEU A 384 -9.85 17.57 -22.25
C LEU A 384 -9.07 16.43 -22.89
N ILE A 385 -9.69 15.24 -22.92
CA ILE A 385 -9.12 14.04 -23.52
C ILE A 385 -9.93 13.69 -24.77
N ASP A 386 -9.26 13.46 -25.90
CA ASP A 386 -9.91 13.05 -27.14
C ASP A 386 -10.28 11.55 -27.13
N GLY A 387 -10.95 11.08 -28.19
CA GLY A 387 -11.33 9.67 -28.34
C GLY A 387 -10.15 8.68 -28.42
N ASN A 388 -8.93 9.18 -28.62
CA ASN A 388 -7.70 8.38 -28.66
C ASN A 388 -6.89 8.48 -27.34
N GLY A 389 -7.41 9.16 -26.32
CA GLY A 389 -6.73 9.33 -25.04
C GLY A 389 -5.67 10.45 -25.02
N LEU A 390 -5.61 11.32 -26.03
CA LEU A 390 -4.67 12.43 -26.09
C LEU A 390 -5.25 13.69 -25.44
N PRO A 391 -4.49 14.38 -24.57
CA PRO A 391 -4.93 15.63 -24.00
C PRO A 391 -4.85 16.78 -25.00
N PHE A 392 -5.87 17.62 -25.02
CA PHE A 392 -5.91 18.87 -25.79
C PHE A 392 -6.56 19.99 -24.96
N CYS A 393 -6.23 21.24 -25.27
CA CYS A 393 -6.89 22.37 -24.62
C CYS A 393 -8.24 22.64 -25.26
N GLY A 394 -9.28 22.70 -24.43
CA GLY A 394 -10.56 23.26 -24.84
C GLY A 394 -10.39 24.74 -25.17
N ALA A 395 -11.10 25.21 -26.19
CA ALA A 395 -11.13 26.63 -26.54
C ALA A 395 -11.76 27.49 -25.42
N CYS A 396 -12.67 26.89 -24.64
CA CYS A 396 -13.35 27.48 -23.49
C CYS A 396 -14.14 26.43 -22.71
N ILE A 397 -14.58 26.78 -21.51
CA ILE A 397 -15.47 25.95 -20.68
C ILE A 397 -16.92 26.11 -21.18
N PRO A 398 -17.64 25.05 -21.58
CA PRO A 398 -19.02 25.18 -22.09
C PRO A 398 -19.91 25.98 -21.14
N GLY A 399 -20.60 26.99 -21.67
CA GLY A 399 -21.46 27.91 -20.90
C GLY A 399 -20.75 29.11 -20.26
N SER A 400 -19.41 29.17 -20.30
CA SER A 400 -18.68 30.38 -19.87
C SER A 400 -18.97 31.54 -20.81
N LYS A 401 -18.99 32.76 -20.28
CA LYS A 401 -19.22 33.98 -21.06
C LYS A 401 -18.02 34.92 -20.91
N LYS A 402 -17.65 35.64 -21.97
CA LYS A 402 -16.62 36.69 -21.93
C LYS A 402 -16.95 37.81 -22.91
N CYS A 403 -16.47 39.02 -22.65
CA CYS A 403 -16.52 40.07 -23.65
C CYS A 403 -15.30 40.00 -24.57
N GLN A 404 -15.51 40.05 -25.90
CA GLN A 404 -14.45 40.30 -26.88
C GLN A 404 -14.81 41.57 -27.65
N GLY A 405 -14.26 42.70 -27.20
CA GLY A 405 -14.71 44.02 -27.65
C GLY A 405 -16.11 44.34 -27.11
N SER A 406 -17.02 44.78 -28.00
CA SER A 406 -18.42 45.07 -27.66
C SER A 406 -19.34 43.84 -27.74
N GLN A 407 -18.80 42.64 -27.94
CA GLN A 407 -19.60 41.42 -28.13
C GLN A 407 -19.43 40.46 -26.94
N LEU A 408 -20.54 40.08 -26.32
CA LEU A 408 -20.64 39.01 -25.33
C LEU A 408 -20.54 37.68 -26.06
N MET A 409 -19.43 37.00 -25.83
CA MET A 409 -19.14 35.67 -26.32
C MET A 409 -19.62 34.65 -25.29
N ASN A 410 -20.35 33.64 -25.72
CA ASN A 410 -20.68 32.45 -24.95
C ASN A 410 -19.93 31.24 -25.50
N CYS A 411 -19.38 30.43 -24.61
CA CYS A 411 -18.72 29.20 -25.01
C CYS A 411 -19.76 28.14 -25.36
N VAL A 412 -19.84 27.76 -26.63
CA VAL A 412 -20.81 26.76 -27.09
C VAL A 412 -20.42 25.39 -26.56
N ASN A 413 -19.16 25.01 -26.79
CA ASN A 413 -18.50 23.89 -26.15
C ASN A 413 -16.99 24.01 -26.37
N ALA A 414 -16.24 23.11 -25.76
CA ALA A 414 -14.79 23.18 -25.76
C ALA A 414 -14.11 22.92 -27.12
N THR A 415 -14.81 22.34 -28.11
CA THR A 415 -14.27 22.10 -29.46
C THR A 415 -14.71 23.17 -30.47
N GLN A 416 -15.92 23.69 -30.36
CA GLN A 416 -16.45 24.78 -31.21
C GLN A 416 -16.01 26.17 -30.73
N GLY A 417 -15.68 26.31 -29.44
CA GLY A 417 -15.20 27.56 -28.86
C GLY A 417 -16.29 28.60 -28.63
N TRP A 418 -15.89 29.87 -28.76
CA TRP A 418 -16.69 31.04 -28.43
C TRP A 418 -17.62 31.43 -29.59
N ALA A 419 -18.91 31.60 -29.31
CA ALA A 419 -19.90 32.18 -30.22
C ALA A 419 -20.44 33.50 -29.68
N VAL A 420 -20.76 34.44 -30.56
CA VAL A 420 -21.41 35.70 -30.18
C VAL A 420 -22.83 35.40 -29.70
N GLN A 421 -23.15 35.80 -28.47
CA GLN A 421 -24.49 35.68 -27.89
C GLN A 421 -25.25 37.01 -27.97
N SER A 422 -24.61 38.12 -27.59
CA SER A 422 -25.20 39.46 -27.59
C SER A 422 -24.10 40.53 -27.58
N ASP A 423 -24.46 41.80 -27.43
CA ASP A 423 -23.49 42.86 -27.17
C ASP A 423 -23.10 42.90 -25.68
N CYS A 424 -21.80 43.08 -25.40
CA CYS A 424 -21.29 43.48 -24.09
C CYS A 424 -21.40 45.00 -23.95
N ALA A 425 -22.08 45.46 -22.90
CA ALA A 425 -22.11 46.87 -22.56
C ALA A 425 -20.75 47.30 -21.98
N SER A 426 -19.79 47.64 -22.87
CA SER A 426 -18.46 48.21 -22.62
C SER A 426 -17.64 47.53 -21.51
N ALA A 427 -16.51 46.91 -21.89
CA ALA A 427 -15.59 46.15 -21.06
C ALA A 427 -14.89 46.88 -19.87
N ALA A 428 -15.42 48.00 -19.38
CA ALA A 428 -14.99 48.64 -18.15
C ALA A 428 -16.25 49.05 -17.36
N GLY A 429 -16.44 48.50 -16.15
CA GLY A 429 -17.56 48.87 -15.28
C GLY A 429 -17.60 50.35 -14.88
N GLY A 430 -16.56 51.14 -15.18
CA GLY A 430 -16.55 52.59 -15.02
C GLY A 430 -17.00 53.04 -13.62
N ALA A 431 -17.89 54.03 -13.55
CA ALA A 431 -18.46 54.52 -12.30
C ALA A 431 -19.40 53.53 -11.59
N CYS A 432 -19.71 52.37 -12.18
CA CYS A 432 -20.47 51.29 -11.52
C CYS A 432 -19.62 50.53 -10.50
N CYS A 433 -18.29 50.68 -10.56
CA CYS A 433 -17.36 49.99 -9.68
C CYS A 433 -17.17 50.67 -8.32
N ILE A 434 -17.92 51.73 -8.03
CA ILE A 434 -17.79 52.48 -6.78
C ILE A 434 -19.09 52.33 -6.00
N ALA A 435 -18.99 51.69 -4.84
CA ALA A 435 -20.07 51.63 -3.86
C ALA A 435 -20.39 53.06 -3.38
N LYS A 436 -21.67 53.38 -3.25
CA LYS A 436 -22.16 54.70 -2.88
C LYS A 436 -23.54 54.63 -2.22
N GLU A 437 -23.79 55.63 -1.39
CA GLU A 437 -25.04 55.83 -0.65
C GLU A 437 -26.23 56.27 -1.52
N THR A 438 -26.07 56.30 -2.85
CA THR A 438 -27.12 56.67 -3.79
C THR A 438 -27.45 55.50 -4.72
N PRO A 439 -28.73 55.23 -5.03
CA PRO A 439 -29.11 54.14 -5.90
C PRO A 439 -28.58 54.29 -7.34
N GLY A 440 -28.37 53.16 -7.99
CA GLY A 440 -28.06 53.05 -9.42
C GLY A 440 -26.59 53.28 -9.79
N CYS A 441 -26.26 53.02 -11.06
CA CYS A 441 -24.95 53.29 -11.62
C CYS A 441 -25.00 54.41 -12.67
N PRO A 442 -24.46 55.61 -12.37
CA PRO A 442 -24.40 56.68 -13.35
C PRO A 442 -23.41 56.35 -14.48
N GLY A 443 -23.82 56.56 -15.72
CA GLY A 443 -22.96 56.41 -16.90
C GLY A 443 -22.97 55.03 -17.55
N ASN A 444 -23.64 54.02 -16.96
CA ASN A 444 -23.88 52.74 -17.63
C ASN A 444 -25.26 52.16 -17.27
N THR A 445 -26.27 52.62 -18.00
CA THR A 445 -27.68 52.23 -17.79
C THR A 445 -27.93 50.75 -18.05
N ALA A 446 -27.16 50.10 -18.93
CA ALA A 446 -27.30 48.67 -19.21
C ALA A 446 -26.86 47.80 -18.02
N ILE A 447 -25.71 48.13 -17.42
CA ILE A 447 -25.24 47.46 -16.19
C ILE A 447 -26.21 47.71 -15.05
N GLN A 448 -26.63 48.98 -14.85
CA GLN A 448 -27.59 49.31 -13.80
C GLN A 448 -28.87 48.48 -13.94
N GLN A 449 -29.45 48.39 -15.14
CA GLN A 449 -30.68 47.64 -15.36
C GLN A 449 -30.52 46.15 -15.08
N CYS A 450 -29.37 45.56 -15.42
CA CYS A 450 -29.11 44.16 -15.14
C CYS A 450 -28.92 43.91 -13.63
N VAL A 451 -28.06 44.67 -12.95
CA VAL A 451 -27.82 44.52 -11.51
C VAL A 451 -29.11 44.74 -10.74
N CYS A 452 -29.92 45.73 -11.14
CA CYS A 452 -31.21 45.98 -10.49
C CYS A 452 -32.30 44.95 -10.81
N ALA A 453 -32.10 44.11 -11.83
CA ALA A 453 -32.98 42.96 -12.09
C ALA A 453 -32.63 41.79 -11.17
N GLU A 454 -31.36 41.61 -10.82
CA GLU A 454 -30.89 40.61 -9.84
C GLU A 454 -31.19 41.07 -8.40
N ASP A 455 -30.89 42.33 -8.08
CA ASP A 455 -31.16 42.94 -6.77
C ASP A 455 -31.81 44.32 -6.91
N PRO A 456 -33.15 44.42 -6.73
CA PRO A 456 -33.87 45.69 -6.79
C PRO A 456 -33.37 46.75 -5.79
N PHE A 457 -32.77 46.34 -4.67
CA PHE A 457 -32.22 47.25 -3.65
C PHE A 457 -31.18 48.20 -4.25
N CYS A 458 -30.42 47.73 -5.24
CA CYS A 458 -29.42 48.50 -5.97
C CYS A 458 -29.99 49.70 -6.73
N CYS A 459 -31.30 49.69 -7.04
CA CYS A 459 -31.99 50.78 -7.73
C CYS A 459 -32.98 51.56 -6.86
N SER A 460 -33.40 51.04 -5.71
CA SER A 460 -34.35 51.72 -4.82
C SER A 460 -33.67 52.40 -3.62
N ASP A 461 -32.58 51.85 -3.12
CA ASP A 461 -32.03 52.24 -1.82
C ASP A 461 -30.58 52.71 -1.92
N LYS A 462 -29.64 51.82 -2.28
CA LYS A 462 -28.20 52.13 -2.30
C LYS A 462 -27.46 51.26 -3.31
N TRP A 463 -26.40 51.80 -3.91
CA TRP A 463 -25.49 51.05 -4.77
C TRP A 463 -24.28 50.60 -3.95
N ASP A 464 -24.41 49.55 -3.13
CA ASP A 464 -23.38 49.12 -2.18
C ASP A 464 -22.50 47.96 -2.71
N GLY A 465 -21.72 47.32 -1.82
CA GLY A 465 -20.84 46.21 -2.18
C GLY A 465 -21.57 44.99 -2.75
N LEU A 466 -22.82 44.74 -2.35
CA LEU A 466 -23.60 43.62 -2.87
C LEU A 466 -24.02 43.88 -4.32
N CYS A 467 -24.25 45.14 -4.69
CA CYS A 467 -24.49 45.54 -6.08
C CYS A 467 -23.28 45.31 -6.99
N LEU A 468 -22.07 45.33 -6.43
CA LEU A 468 -20.84 45.08 -7.17
C LEU A 468 -20.64 43.59 -7.50
N ASP A 469 -21.10 42.69 -6.62
CA ASP A 469 -20.97 41.24 -6.82
C ASP A 469 -21.72 40.77 -8.10
N TRP A 470 -22.90 41.35 -8.34
CA TRP A 470 -23.74 41.06 -9.52
C TRP A 470 -23.17 41.62 -10.84
N LEU A 471 -22.13 42.46 -10.81
CA LEU A 471 -21.55 43.04 -12.03
C LEU A 471 -21.01 41.95 -12.97
N SER A 472 -20.36 40.94 -12.40
CA SER A 472 -19.77 39.83 -13.15
C SER A 472 -20.83 39.03 -13.92
N ASP A 473 -21.96 38.75 -13.28
CA ASP A 473 -23.13 38.10 -13.87
C ASP A 473 -23.80 38.98 -14.94
N CYS A 474 -23.72 40.29 -14.75
CA CYS A 474 -24.17 41.31 -15.70
C CYS A 474 -23.17 41.64 -16.82
N GLY A 475 -22.10 40.84 -16.96
CA GLY A 475 -21.12 40.99 -18.05
C GLY A 475 -20.22 42.23 -17.91
N ALA A 476 -20.14 42.79 -16.72
CA ALA A 476 -19.25 43.88 -16.36
C ALA A 476 -18.19 43.41 -15.38
N SER A 477 -16.97 43.94 -15.52
CA SER A 477 -15.88 43.63 -14.60
C SER A 477 -15.29 44.93 -14.09
N CYS A 478 -15.16 45.02 -12.77
CA CYS A 478 -14.35 46.03 -12.12
C CYS A 478 -12.90 45.60 -12.18
N VAL A 479 -12.29 45.80 -13.35
CA VAL A 479 -10.84 45.61 -13.50
C VAL A 479 -10.16 46.66 -12.61
N GLY A 480 -9.56 46.20 -11.51
CA GLY A 480 -8.87 47.05 -10.54
C GLY A 480 -9.40 47.00 -9.09
N GLN A 481 -10.39 46.16 -8.77
CA GLN A 481 -10.76 45.92 -7.36
C GLN A 481 -10.23 44.57 -6.88
N THR A 482 -9.54 44.61 -5.74
CA THR A 482 -8.89 43.44 -5.15
C THR A 482 -9.73 42.71 -4.14
N CYS A 483 -10.88 43.19 -3.69
CA CYS A 483 -11.61 42.56 -2.58
C CYS A 483 -13.11 42.47 -2.86
N ALA A 484 -13.66 41.24 -2.87
CA ALA A 484 -15.10 40.95 -2.90
C ALA A 484 -15.39 39.67 -2.11
N GLY A 485 -16.41 39.67 -1.25
CA GLY A 485 -16.92 38.43 -0.64
C GLY A 485 -15.95 37.58 0.22
N GLY A 486 -14.85 38.16 0.75
CA GLY A 486 -13.90 37.46 1.61
C GLY A 486 -12.70 36.85 0.90
N GLU A 487 -12.60 37.00 -0.43
CA GLU A 487 -11.43 36.60 -1.22
C GLU A 487 -11.09 37.67 -2.28
N CYS A 488 -9.83 37.68 -2.72
CA CYS A 488 -9.36 38.64 -3.70
C CYS A 488 -9.42 38.08 -5.12
N ILE A 489 -10.06 38.82 -6.03
CA ILE A 489 -10.34 38.38 -7.40
C ILE A 489 -9.07 38.39 -8.29
N SER A 490 -8.05 39.18 -7.97
CA SER A 490 -6.79 39.23 -8.73
C SER A 490 -5.59 39.74 -7.92
N ALA A 491 -4.38 39.42 -8.39
CA ALA A 491 -3.12 39.89 -7.80
C ALA A 491 -2.86 41.38 -8.13
N ILE A 492 -2.37 42.15 -7.16
CA ILE A 492 -1.90 43.53 -7.36
C ILE A 492 -0.54 43.47 -8.06
N SER A 493 -0.42 44.11 -9.23
CA SER A 493 0.84 44.18 -9.97
C SER A 493 1.46 45.57 -9.88
N MET A 494 2.67 45.66 -9.33
CA MET A 494 3.47 46.88 -9.37
C MET A 494 4.18 46.97 -10.72
N ASP A 495 4.04 48.09 -11.43
CA ASP A 495 4.58 48.27 -12.78
C ASP A 495 5.94 48.99 -12.73
N ALA A 496 6.88 48.53 -13.54
CA ALA A 496 8.18 49.17 -13.78
C ALA A 496 8.03 50.57 -14.39
N SER A 497 6.98 50.79 -15.20
CA SER A 497 6.71 52.07 -15.85
C SER A 497 6.18 53.12 -14.88
N ASN A 498 5.72 52.71 -13.71
CA ASN A 498 5.24 53.58 -12.65
C ASN A 498 6.38 53.96 -11.71
N SER A 499 6.40 55.22 -11.28
CA SER A 499 7.25 55.65 -10.17
C SER A 499 6.91 54.89 -8.87
N LYS A 500 7.85 54.87 -7.93
CA LYS A 500 7.64 54.33 -6.57
C LYS A 500 6.35 54.90 -5.93
N ALA A 501 6.16 56.21 -6.01
CA ALA A 501 4.98 56.91 -5.50
C ALA A 501 3.67 56.47 -6.18
N GLN A 502 3.67 56.25 -7.49
CA GLN A 502 2.48 55.78 -8.21
C GLN A 502 2.10 54.34 -7.85
N ASN A 503 3.09 53.46 -7.69
CA ASN A 503 2.82 52.10 -7.23
C ASN A 503 2.40 52.05 -5.75
N TYR A 504 2.93 52.94 -4.91
CA TYR A 504 2.52 53.06 -3.51
C TYR A 504 1.09 53.58 -3.39
N LYS A 505 0.74 54.59 -4.20
CA LYS A 505 -0.63 55.06 -4.34
C LYS A 505 -1.60 53.93 -4.69
N LEU A 506 -1.27 53.13 -5.71
CA LEU A 506 -2.06 51.98 -6.13
C LEU A 506 -2.31 51.01 -4.96
N LEU A 507 -1.27 50.64 -4.22
CA LEU A 507 -1.38 49.72 -3.08
C LEU A 507 -2.30 50.26 -1.97
N ILE A 508 -2.19 51.54 -1.64
CA ILE A 508 -2.98 52.17 -0.57
C ILE A 508 -4.44 52.34 -0.95
N GLU A 509 -4.73 52.80 -2.17
CA GLU A 509 -6.11 52.90 -2.67
C GLU A 509 -6.80 51.53 -2.64
N THR A 510 -6.03 50.50 -2.98
CA THR A 510 -6.49 49.13 -2.97
C THR A 510 -6.82 48.63 -1.56
N MET A 511 -5.92 48.83 -0.60
CA MET A 511 -6.12 48.45 0.81
C MET A 511 -7.26 49.24 1.49
N GLY A 512 -7.36 50.55 1.23
CA GLY A 512 -8.39 51.42 1.80
C GLY A 512 -9.80 51.02 1.36
N ASN A 513 -9.96 50.63 0.08
CA ASN A 513 -11.22 50.12 -0.43
C ASN A 513 -11.65 48.81 0.25
N CYS A 514 -10.71 47.90 0.50
CA CYS A 514 -10.96 46.63 1.19
C CYS A 514 -11.34 46.83 2.67
N LEU A 515 -10.72 47.80 3.36
CA LEU A 515 -11.07 48.11 4.75
C LEU A 515 -12.46 48.75 4.82
N HIS A 516 -12.79 49.66 3.91
CA HIS A 516 -14.06 50.38 3.90
C HIS A 516 -15.28 49.43 3.81
N ILE A 517 -15.16 48.34 3.05
CA ILE A 517 -16.23 47.33 2.91
C ILE A 517 -16.35 46.38 4.13
N GLY A 518 -15.41 46.42 5.08
CA GLY A 518 -15.53 45.75 6.39
C GLY A 518 -15.42 44.21 6.35
N ILE A 519 -14.85 43.65 5.28
CA ILE A 519 -14.76 42.21 5.04
C ILE A 519 -13.36 41.70 5.44
N ALA A 520 -13.30 40.62 6.24
CA ALA A 520 -12.05 39.90 6.52
C ALA A 520 -11.73 38.93 5.36
N GLY A 521 -10.48 38.85 4.91
CA GLY A 521 -10.07 38.05 3.76
C GLY A 521 -8.56 38.07 3.50
N VAL A 522 -8.09 37.27 2.54
CA VAL A 522 -6.67 37.19 2.14
C VAL A 522 -6.54 37.45 0.64
N CYS A 523 -5.70 38.41 0.26
CA CYS A 523 -5.32 38.66 -1.13
C CYS A 523 -4.07 37.89 -1.51
N ASN A 524 -4.22 36.94 -2.43
CA ASN A 524 -3.18 35.98 -2.78
C ASN A 524 -2.20 36.45 -3.88
N GLY A 525 -1.79 37.72 -3.86
CA GLY A 525 -0.66 38.11 -4.69
C GLY A 525 -0.39 39.60 -4.77
N LEU A 526 0.73 40.02 -4.19
CA LEU A 526 1.47 41.20 -4.59
C LEU A 526 2.59 40.79 -5.55
N ASN A 527 2.53 41.25 -6.80
CA ASN A 527 3.56 40.98 -7.81
C ASN A 527 4.59 42.12 -7.84
N THR A 528 5.82 41.79 -7.43
CA THR A 528 6.97 42.70 -7.41
C THR A 528 7.99 42.42 -8.51
N LEU A 529 7.69 41.55 -9.48
CA LEU A 529 8.61 41.13 -10.54
C LEU A 529 9.12 42.31 -11.38
N SER A 530 8.26 43.30 -11.62
CA SER A 530 8.54 44.39 -12.54
C SER A 530 9.24 45.58 -11.88
N ILE A 531 9.31 45.64 -10.55
CA ILE A 531 9.94 46.77 -9.84
C ILE A 531 11.36 46.41 -9.37
N SER A 532 12.22 47.43 -9.25
CA SER A 532 13.62 47.28 -8.83
C SER A 532 13.89 47.70 -7.38
N TYR A 533 12.86 48.11 -6.65
CA TYR A 533 12.97 48.61 -5.26
C TYR A 533 12.17 47.72 -4.32
N GLY A 534 12.67 47.53 -3.09
CA GLY A 534 11.93 46.85 -2.03
C GLY A 534 11.07 47.83 -1.23
N ILE A 535 10.09 47.28 -0.50
CA ILE A 535 9.25 48.03 0.45
C ILE A 535 9.71 47.60 1.85
N LYS A 536 10.24 48.54 2.62
CA LYS A 536 10.69 48.28 4.00
C LYS A 536 9.54 48.47 4.98
N GLU A 537 9.69 47.91 6.18
CA GLU A 537 8.89 48.27 7.35
C GLU A 537 8.80 49.80 7.47
N ASN A 538 7.58 50.34 7.52
CA ASN A 538 7.20 51.76 7.57
C ASN A 538 7.39 52.61 6.29
N ASP A 539 8.10 52.14 5.26
CA ASP A 539 8.38 52.95 4.05
C ASP A 539 7.11 53.39 3.29
N LEU A 540 6.04 52.59 3.34
CA LEU A 540 4.74 52.93 2.77
C LEU A 540 3.98 53.94 3.64
N SER A 541 4.04 53.79 4.97
CA SER A 541 3.41 54.69 5.95
C SER A 541 4.07 56.06 5.93
N ASP A 542 5.39 56.11 6.05
CA ASP A 542 6.16 57.35 5.98
C ASP A 542 5.89 58.13 4.70
N TRP A 543 5.87 57.43 3.54
CA TRP A 543 5.57 58.05 2.26
C TRP A 543 4.15 58.62 2.22
N PHE A 544 3.16 57.86 2.69
CA PHE A 544 1.77 58.27 2.65
C PHE A 544 1.49 59.43 3.61
N CYS A 545 1.94 59.34 4.86
CA CYS A 545 1.75 60.40 5.85
C CYS A 545 2.40 61.71 5.40
N ALA A 546 3.59 61.64 4.78
CA ALA A 546 4.25 62.82 4.21
C ALA A 546 3.53 63.37 2.96
N SER A 547 2.92 62.49 2.15
CA SER A 547 2.24 62.89 0.91
C SER A 547 0.81 63.39 1.15
N TYR A 548 0.16 62.99 2.24
CA TYR A 548 -1.21 63.37 2.57
C TYR A 548 -1.38 64.86 2.89
N GLU A 549 -0.32 65.51 3.37
CA GLU A 549 -0.29 66.97 3.60
C GLU A 549 -0.34 67.79 2.28
N ASP A 550 -0.15 67.14 1.11
CA ASP A 550 -0.35 67.77 -0.19
C ASP A 550 -1.84 67.87 -0.54
N ALA A 551 -2.34 69.11 -0.70
CA ALA A 551 -3.75 69.40 -0.97
C ALA A 551 -4.26 68.78 -2.29
N THR A 552 -3.39 68.57 -3.29
CA THR A 552 -3.74 67.98 -4.58
C THR A 552 -3.88 66.46 -4.45
N PHE A 553 -2.97 65.85 -3.70
CA PHE A 553 -3.03 64.43 -3.35
C PHE A 553 -4.29 64.13 -2.54
N LYS A 554 -4.58 64.95 -1.52
CA LYS A 554 -5.77 64.86 -0.66
C LYS A 554 -7.09 64.99 -1.44
N ALA A 555 -7.17 65.90 -2.42
CA ALA A 555 -8.36 66.07 -3.26
C ALA A 555 -8.62 64.88 -4.22
N GLY A 556 -7.56 64.17 -4.64
CA GLY A 556 -7.65 63.00 -5.50
C GLY A 556 -7.94 61.67 -4.77
N PHE A 557 -7.97 61.68 -3.44
CA PHE A 557 -8.07 60.51 -2.55
C PHE A 557 -9.43 60.40 -1.84
N GLY A 558 -10.47 61.07 -2.35
CA GLY A 558 -11.77 61.37 -1.71
C GLY A 558 -12.25 60.46 -0.57
N ASN A 559 -12.73 61.07 0.52
CA ASN A 559 -13.45 60.47 1.67
C ASN A 559 -12.87 59.20 2.34
N PHE A 560 -11.69 58.72 1.96
CA PHE A 560 -11.10 57.51 2.56
C PHE A 560 -10.32 57.84 3.83
N GLU A 561 -11.01 58.29 4.88
CA GLU A 561 -10.44 58.40 6.25
C GLU A 561 -9.81 57.06 6.69
N ALA A 562 -10.36 55.94 6.21
CA ALA A 562 -9.84 54.59 6.43
C ALA A 562 -8.38 54.39 5.99
N ALA A 563 -7.88 55.12 4.97
CA ALA A 563 -6.49 55.01 4.56
C ALA A 563 -5.53 55.71 5.53
N LEU A 564 -5.97 56.79 6.20
CA LEU A 564 -5.18 57.44 7.25
C LEU A 564 -5.06 56.57 8.47
N ASP A 565 -6.16 55.89 8.82
CA ASP A 565 -6.20 54.92 9.90
C ASP A 565 -5.23 53.78 9.62
N VAL A 566 -5.34 53.11 8.45
CA VAL A 566 -4.48 51.97 8.05
C VAL A 566 -3.00 52.33 8.07
N MET A 567 -2.65 53.53 7.60
CA MET A 567 -1.26 53.96 7.49
C MET A 567 -0.73 54.59 8.79
N GLY A 568 -1.58 54.81 9.80
CA GLY A 568 -1.18 55.35 11.10
C GLY A 568 -0.78 56.82 11.08
N CYS A 569 -1.37 57.64 10.20
CA CYS A 569 -0.89 58.99 9.92
C CYS A 569 -1.43 60.12 10.80
N GLU A 570 -2.40 59.87 11.70
CA GLU A 570 -2.99 60.93 12.52
C GLU A 570 -3.01 60.60 14.03
N GLY A 571 -2.64 61.60 14.84
CA GLY A 571 -2.77 61.56 16.29
C GLY A 571 -4.17 61.97 16.73
N PHE A 572 -4.83 61.12 17.53
CA PHE A 572 -6.11 61.33 18.19
C PHE A 572 -7.36 61.18 17.30
N LEU A 573 -7.76 59.94 16.99
CA LEU A 573 -8.88 59.25 17.66
C LEU A 573 -9.10 57.87 17.01
N THR A 574 -8.94 56.84 17.84
CA THR A 574 -9.23 55.41 17.59
C THR A 574 -8.49 54.73 16.44
N ASN A 575 -7.24 54.32 16.72
CA ASN A 575 -6.57 53.22 16.01
C ASN A 575 -7.49 52.01 15.98
N VAL A 576 -7.92 51.62 14.80
CA VAL A 576 -8.61 50.35 14.62
C VAL A 576 -7.94 49.46 13.59
N SER A 577 -6.86 49.91 12.94
CA SER A 577 -6.11 49.15 11.95
C SER A 577 -4.74 49.77 11.72
N ASP A 578 -3.64 49.03 11.86
CA ASP A 578 -2.33 49.43 11.33
C ASP A 578 -1.85 48.47 10.23
N LEU A 579 -0.99 48.98 9.34
CA LEU A 579 -0.29 48.19 8.36
C LEU A 579 0.95 47.55 8.99
N THR A 580 0.94 46.23 9.08
CA THR A 580 2.09 45.43 9.52
C THR A 580 2.71 44.70 8.34
N ILE A 581 4.02 44.84 8.14
CA ILE A 581 4.79 44.02 7.19
C ILE A 581 5.50 42.91 7.98
N GLU A 582 4.94 41.71 7.99
CA GLU A 582 5.60 40.55 8.61
C GLU A 582 6.78 40.08 7.74
N GLY A 583 7.88 39.70 8.37
CA GLY A 583 9.14 39.40 7.67
C GLY A 583 9.97 40.63 7.25
N GLY A 584 9.53 41.85 7.60
CA GLY A 584 10.32 43.09 7.66
C GLY A 584 10.66 43.79 6.34
N THR A 585 10.73 43.09 5.20
CA THR A 585 10.95 43.73 3.89
C THR A 585 10.36 42.92 2.74
N ILE A 586 9.62 43.62 1.87
CA ILE A 586 9.17 43.12 0.59
C ILE A 586 10.30 43.27 -0.43
N PHE A 587 10.81 42.15 -0.94
CA PHE A 587 11.91 42.15 -1.90
C PHE A 587 11.40 42.30 -3.35
N PRO A 588 12.07 43.12 -4.18
CA PRO A 588 11.76 43.21 -5.61
C PRO A 588 12.10 41.91 -6.34
N GLY A 589 11.50 41.67 -7.50
CA GLY A 589 11.86 40.54 -8.37
C GLY A 589 11.40 39.18 -7.86
N LYS A 590 10.44 39.12 -6.90
CA LYS A 590 9.88 37.86 -6.40
C LYS A 590 8.54 37.55 -7.05
N ASN A 591 8.32 36.26 -7.31
CA ASN A 591 7.10 35.74 -7.91
C ASN A 591 6.03 35.58 -6.82
N GLY A 592 5.05 36.49 -6.77
CA GLY A 592 3.68 36.31 -6.24
C GLY A 592 3.43 35.80 -4.81
N GLN A 593 4.43 35.48 -3.99
CA GLN A 593 4.21 34.87 -2.67
C GLN A 593 4.10 35.90 -1.55
N GLN A 594 3.47 37.04 -1.78
CA GLN A 594 3.13 37.96 -0.71
C GLN A 594 1.64 38.21 -0.71
N CYS A 595 1.04 37.93 0.42
CA CYS A 595 -0.38 37.96 0.65
C CYS A 595 -0.72 39.16 1.53
N ILE A 596 -1.81 39.86 1.19
CA ILE A 596 -2.37 40.92 2.03
C ILE A 596 -3.54 40.31 2.78
N GLY A 597 -3.36 40.03 4.07
CA GLY A 597 -4.39 39.47 4.94
C GLY A 597 -5.07 40.54 5.79
N PHE A 598 -6.37 40.38 5.99
CA PHE A 598 -7.18 41.19 6.89
C PHE A 598 -7.74 40.28 8.00
N SER A 599 -7.21 40.38 9.22
CA SER A 599 -7.62 39.52 10.34
C SER A 599 -8.65 40.19 11.24
N LYS A 600 -9.68 39.43 11.65
CA LYS A 600 -10.63 39.82 12.69
C LYS A 600 -10.32 39.05 14.00
N GLY A 601 -9.27 39.46 14.72
CA GLY A 601 -8.83 38.98 16.07
C GLY A 601 -7.58 38.06 16.03
N THR A 602 -6.56 38.11 16.90
CA THR A 602 -6.50 38.17 18.39
C THR A 602 -5.44 39.18 18.89
N ILE A 603 -5.03 40.12 18.05
CA ILE A 603 -4.27 41.30 18.46
C ILE A 603 -5.22 42.49 18.20
N ASN A 604 -5.83 42.98 19.28
CA ASN A 604 -6.58 44.24 19.42
C ASN A 604 -7.48 44.81 18.31
N GLY A 605 -7.93 44.03 17.33
CA GLY A 605 -9.00 44.41 16.41
C GLY A 605 -8.53 45.28 15.23
N LYS A 606 -8.73 44.70 14.04
CA LYS A 606 -8.67 45.25 12.66
C LYS A 606 -7.30 45.61 12.03
N GLU A 607 -6.22 44.90 12.29
CA GLU A 607 -4.92 45.12 11.60
C GLU A 607 -4.88 44.58 10.14
N VAL A 608 -4.10 45.22 9.26
CA VAL A 608 -3.81 44.78 7.88
C VAL A 608 -2.39 44.23 7.81
N ILE A 609 -2.24 42.96 7.43
CA ILE A 609 -0.96 42.26 7.43
C ILE A 609 -0.50 41.99 5.99
N VAL A 610 0.74 42.33 5.67
CA VAL A 610 1.40 41.93 4.43
C VAL A 610 2.53 40.97 4.77
N ASP A 611 2.38 39.70 4.39
CA ASP A 611 3.38 38.65 4.67
C ASP A 611 3.53 37.68 3.50
N SER A 612 4.48 36.75 3.61
CA SER A 612 4.58 35.61 2.72
C SER A 612 3.31 34.75 2.76
N CYS A 613 2.84 34.34 1.59
CA CYS A 613 1.63 33.51 1.47
C CYS A 613 1.75 32.11 2.11
N SER A 614 2.93 31.72 2.59
CA SER A 614 3.14 30.47 3.33
C SER A 614 2.80 30.57 4.83
N ASN A 615 2.58 31.79 5.34
CA ASN A 615 2.38 32.05 6.76
C ASN A 615 0.90 32.28 7.15
N PHE A 616 0.01 32.44 6.15
CA PHE A 616 -1.46 32.43 6.30
C PHE A 616 -2.01 31.02 6.02
#